data_AF-A0A2K3M844-F1
#
_entry.id   AF-A0A2K3M844-F1
#
_cell.length_a   1.000
_cell.length_b   1.000
_cell.length_c   1.000
_cell.angle_alpha   90.00
_cell.angle_beta   90.00
_cell.angle_gamma   90.00
#
_symmetry.space_group_name_H-M   'P 1'
#
loop_
_entity.id
_entity.type
_entity.pdbx_description
1 polymer ?
#
loop_
_entity_poly.entity_id
_entity_poly.type
_entity_poly.pdbx_seq_one_letter_code
_entity_poly.pdbx_strand_id
1 'polypeptide(L)'
;ASLSRAAENALLDAIQSKRDGDALYFWVRMDTDPRNPSQKDFWSFCDAINAGGCKPAFSEAMRTMYGLKDDVDALPPMPVDSDTWSVMSSWALPTRSFLEFVMFSRMFVDALDAQMYEEHHLTGHCPLSFSKDKHCYSRVLELLVNVWAYHSARRMVFVNPETGLMQEQHNFKNRRGQMRINWFSYNTLKNMDEDLAELSDSEDPNRHWLWPSTGEIFWQGLYERERSLRHKEKEKRKQKSLEKLNRMRKRHRQQVIGKYVKPPPDMEESSNSSLLAV
;
A
#
# COMPACT_ATOMS: atom_id res chain seq x y z
N ALA A 1 -20.23 -9.71 17.05
CA ALA A 1 -21.22 -10.79 16.94
C ALA A 1 -20.68 -11.86 15.99
N SER A 2 -20.93 -13.14 16.24
CA SER A 2 -20.50 -14.24 15.38
C SER A 2 -21.65 -14.66 14.44
N LEU A 3 -21.31 -15.10 13.23
CA LEU A 3 -22.27 -15.73 12.33
C LEU A 3 -22.56 -17.16 12.80
N SER A 4 -23.79 -17.62 12.60
CA SER A 4 -24.13 -19.05 12.71
C SER A 4 -23.52 -19.80 11.53
N ARG A 5 -23.36 -21.12 11.66
CA ARG A 5 -22.88 -21.95 10.55
C ARG A 5 -23.77 -21.85 9.30
N ALA A 6 -25.08 -21.65 9.48
CA ALA A 6 -26.01 -21.43 8.38
C ALA A 6 -25.73 -20.10 7.68
N ALA A 7 -25.49 -19.03 8.45
CA ALA A 7 -25.16 -17.71 7.91
C ALA A 7 -23.78 -17.67 7.25
N GLU A 8 -22.78 -18.36 7.81
CA GLU A 8 -21.45 -18.52 7.20
C GLU A 8 -21.54 -19.22 5.86
N ASN A 9 -22.25 -20.36 5.79
CA ASN A 9 -22.44 -21.08 4.53
C ASN A 9 -23.16 -20.21 3.50
N ALA A 10 -24.23 -19.52 3.89
CA ALA A 10 -24.96 -18.62 2.99
C ALA A 10 -24.08 -17.48 2.47
N LEU A 11 -23.22 -16.91 3.32
CA LEU A 11 -22.25 -15.88 2.95
C LEU A 11 -21.22 -16.40 1.96
N LEU A 12 -20.63 -17.56 2.23
CA LEU A 12 -19.66 -18.20 1.34
C LEU A 12 -20.29 -18.51 -0.02
N ASP A 13 -21.50 -19.08 -0.03
CA ASP A 13 -22.23 -19.39 -1.26
C ASP A 13 -22.53 -18.13 -2.07
N ALA A 14 -22.94 -17.03 -1.42
CA ALA A 14 -23.20 -15.75 -2.10
C ALA A 14 -21.92 -15.15 -2.74
N ILE A 15 -20.79 -15.23 -2.05
CA ILE A 15 -19.49 -14.76 -2.54
C ILE A 15 -19.02 -15.63 -3.71
N GLN A 16 -19.08 -16.96 -3.58
CA GLN A 16 -18.62 -17.91 -4.60
C GLN A 16 -19.48 -17.86 -5.87
N SER A 17 -20.80 -17.79 -5.71
CA SER A 17 -21.75 -17.64 -6.82
C SER A 17 -21.77 -16.24 -7.43
N LYS A 18 -21.07 -15.27 -6.82
CA LYS A 18 -21.06 -13.84 -7.21
C LYS A 18 -22.47 -13.25 -7.30
N ARG A 19 -23.38 -13.69 -6.43
CA ARG A 19 -24.81 -13.34 -6.47
C ARG A 19 -25.02 -11.82 -6.45
N ASP A 20 -24.29 -11.13 -5.58
CA ASP A 20 -24.37 -9.68 -5.40
C ASP A 20 -23.23 -8.93 -6.11
N GLY A 21 -22.43 -9.63 -6.93
CA GLY A 21 -21.27 -9.08 -7.62
C GLY A 21 -20.18 -8.66 -6.65
N ASP A 22 -19.79 -7.39 -6.71
CA ASP A 22 -18.85 -6.77 -5.78
C ASP A 22 -19.62 -6.07 -4.65
N ALA A 23 -19.61 -6.69 -3.47
CA ALA A 23 -20.42 -6.31 -2.34
C ALA A 23 -19.65 -6.35 -1.01
N LEU A 24 -19.93 -5.38 -0.15
CA LEU A 24 -19.66 -5.43 1.28
C LEU A 24 -20.79 -6.19 1.96
N TYR A 25 -20.47 -7.33 2.55
CA TYR A 25 -21.40 -8.08 3.41
C TYR A 25 -21.14 -7.72 4.87
N PHE A 26 -22.16 -7.44 5.67
CA PHE A 26 -22.01 -7.10 7.08
C PHE A 26 -23.16 -7.62 7.93
N TRP A 27 -22.95 -7.84 9.23
CA TRP A 27 -23.96 -8.49 10.09
C TRP A 27 -24.19 -7.81 11.45
N VAL A 28 -23.45 -6.75 11.77
CA VAL A 28 -23.75 -5.89 12.92
C VAL A 28 -24.20 -4.54 12.40
N ARG A 29 -25.42 -4.14 12.80
CA ARG A 29 -26.11 -2.97 12.25
C ARG A 29 -26.06 -1.79 13.21
N MET A 30 -25.82 -0.60 12.66
CA MET A 30 -25.75 0.67 13.40
C MET A 30 -27.07 1.03 14.10
N ASP A 31 -28.22 0.75 13.49
CA ASP A 31 -29.55 1.03 14.04
C ASP A 31 -29.88 0.17 15.27
N THR A 32 -29.22 -0.98 15.42
CA THR A 32 -29.37 -1.86 16.59
C THR A 32 -28.22 -1.74 17.59
N ASP A 33 -27.26 -0.85 17.32
CA ASP A 33 -26.09 -0.68 18.18
C ASP A 33 -26.50 0.02 19.50
N PRO A 34 -26.15 -0.53 20.68
CA PRO A 34 -26.48 0.10 21.97
C PRO A 34 -25.84 1.48 22.14
N ARG A 35 -24.79 1.81 21.37
CA ARG A 35 -24.16 3.13 21.31
C ARG A 35 -24.99 4.16 20.54
N ASN A 36 -26.06 3.73 19.83
CA ASN A 36 -26.95 4.59 19.04
C ASN A 36 -28.43 4.58 19.52
N PRO A 37 -28.74 4.87 20.80
CA PRO A 37 -30.10 4.80 21.31
C PRO A 37 -31.05 5.81 20.64
N SER A 38 -30.51 6.92 20.14
CA SER A 38 -31.29 7.99 19.50
C SER A 38 -31.39 7.87 17.98
N GLN A 39 -30.95 6.75 17.38
CA GLN A 39 -31.02 6.52 15.93
C GLN A 39 -30.43 7.68 15.12
N LYS A 40 -29.23 8.12 15.51
CA LYS A 40 -28.49 9.20 14.84
C LYS A 40 -28.10 8.79 13.42
N ASP A 41 -28.01 9.78 12.53
CA ASP A 41 -27.43 9.59 11.19
C ASP A 41 -25.95 9.18 11.28
N PHE A 42 -25.38 8.71 10.17
CA PHE A 42 -24.02 8.16 10.11
C PHE A 42 -22.96 9.07 10.75
N TRP A 43 -22.91 10.34 10.36
CA TRP A 43 -21.88 11.26 10.83
C TRP A 43 -22.12 11.69 12.27
N SER A 44 -23.38 11.90 12.66
CA SER A 44 -23.74 12.20 14.05
C SER A 44 -23.48 11.02 15.00
N PHE A 45 -23.67 9.79 14.55
CA PHE A 45 -23.27 8.58 15.28
C PHE A 45 -21.75 8.51 15.42
N CYS A 46 -21.02 8.75 14.33
CA CYS A 46 -19.56 8.75 14.35
C CYS A 46 -18.99 9.75 15.36
N ASP A 47 -19.51 10.98 15.39
CA ASP A 47 -19.11 11.98 16.38
C ASP A 47 -19.48 11.56 17.80
N ALA A 48 -20.68 11.03 18.01
CA ALA A 48 -21.13 10.60 19.34
C ALA A 48 -20.20 9.53 19.95
N ILE A 49 -19.73 8.58 19.13
CA ILE A 49 -18.79 7.56 19.59
C ILE A 49 -17.33 8.02 19.59
N ASN A 50 -16.98 9.20 19.06
CA ASN A 50 -15.61 9.71 18.97
C ASN A 50 -15.45 11.12 19.60
N ALA A 51 -16.18 11.39 20.69
CA ALA A 51 -16.08 12.65 21.44
C ALA A 51 -16.30 13.94 20.60
N GLY A 52 -17.05 13.85 19.50
CA GLY A 52 -17.30 14.96 18.58
C GLY A 52 -16.21 15.20 17.53
N GLY A 53 -15.13 14.41 17.55
CA GLY A 53 -13.96 14.62 16.70
C GLY A 53 -13.98 13.84 15.38
N CYS A 54 -15.01 13.02 15.09
CA CYS A 54 -14.97 12.16 13.91
C CYS A 54 -15.07 12.93 12.59
N LYS A 55 -16.08 13.79 12.41
CA LYS A 55 -16.24 14.57 11.17
C LYS A 55 -15.00 15.40 10.83
N PRO A 56 -14.42 16.20 11.75
CA PRO A 56 -13.21 16.97 11.43
C PRO A 56 -12.02 16.06 11.12
N ALA A 57 -11.81 14.98 11.88
CA ALA A 57 -10.73 14.03 11.62
C ALA A 57 -10.85 13.39 10.23
N PHE A 58 -12.05 12.96 9.84
CA PHE A 58 -12.31 12.40 8.52
C PHE A 58 -12.08 13.42 7.40
N SER A 59 -12.61 14.63 7.57
CA SER A 59 -12.48 15.70 6.58
C SER A 59 -11.01 16.07 6.36
N GLU A 60 -10.26 16.23 7.45
CA GLU A 60 -8.85 16.62 7.38
C GLU A 60 -8.00 15.49 6.81
N ALA A 61 -8.19 14.23 7.26
CA ALA A 61 -7.49 13.08 6.68
C ALA A 61 -7.76 12.94 5.17
N MET A 62 -9.00 13.13 4.73
CA MET A 62 -9.34 13.14 3.30
C MET A 62 -8.70 14.31 2.55
N ARG A 63 -8.63 15.49 3.17
CA ARG A 63 -7.96 16.67 2.60
C ARG A 63 -6.47 16.41 2.40
N THR A 64 -5.79 15.93 3.45
CA THR A 64 -4.37 15.57 3.40
C THR A 64 -4.11 14.50 2.34
N MET A 65 -4.89 13.42 2.37
CA MET A 65 -4.70 12.27 1.47
C MET A 65 -4.85 12.66 -0.01
N TYR A 66 -5.81 13.52 -0.36
CA TYR A 66 -6.04 13.95 -1.74
C TYR A 66 -5.37 15.30 -2.11
N GLY A 67 -4.60 15.91 -1.21
CA GLY A 67 -3.95 17.20 -1.44
C GLY A 67 -4.94 18.34 -1.74
N LEU A 68 -6.10 18.33 -1.07
CA LEU A 68 -7.16 19.32 -1.30
C LEU A 68 -6.86 20.62 -0.54
N LYS A 69 -7.39 21.74 -1.04
CA LYS A 69 -7.34 23.03 -0.36
C LYS A 69 -8.39 23.13 0.74
N ASP A 70 -8.20 24.06 1.68
CA ASP A 70 -9.07 24.22 2.86
C ASP A 70 -10.52 24.60 2.55
N ASP A 71 -10.76 25.21 1.39
CA ASP A 71 -12.09 25.65 0.92
C ASP A 71 -12.93 24.51 0.33
N VAL A 72 -12.34 23.33 0.09
CA VAL A 72 -13.02 22.18 -0.51
C VAL A 72 -13.63 21.29 0.57
N ASP A 73 -14.93 20.99 0.43
CA ASP A 73 -15.63 20.03 1.30
C ASP A 73 -15.13 18.59 1.09
N ALA A 74 -14.17 18.19 1.91
CA ALA A 74 -13.52 16.89 1.87
C ALA A 74 -14.36 15.77 2.52
N LEU A 75 -15.37 16.11 3.34
CA LEU A 75 -16.20 15.12 4.03
C LEU A 75 -17.17 14.45 3.05
N PRO A 76 -17.09 13.13 2.82
CA PRO A 76 -17.99 12.47 1.89
C PRO A 76 -19.44 12.47 2.40
N PRO A 77 -20.43 12.83 1.57
CA PRO A 77 -21.83 12.89 2.01
C PRO A 77 -22.37 11.47 2.21
N MET A 78 -22.96 11.22 3.38
CA MET A 78 -23.62 9.96 3.72
C MET A 78 -25.13 10.19 3.78
N PRO A 79 -25.96 9.35 3.13
CA PRO A 79 -27.40 9.57 3.08
C PRO A 79 -28.07 9.38 4.44
N VAL A 80 -29.20 10.06 4.62
CA VAL A 80 -30.13 9.87 5.74
C VAL A 80 -31.37 9.17 5.19
N ASP A 81 -31.27 7.85 5.00
CA ASP A 81 -32.34 6.98 4.56
C ASP A 81 -32.76 6.02 5.69
N SER A 82 -33.69 5.10 5.39
CA SER A 82 -34.16 4.09 6.36
C SER A 82 -33.25 2.88 6.50
N ASP A 83 -32.16 2.85 5.73
CA ASP A 83 -31.22 1.73 5.70
C ASP A 83 -30.19 1.88 6.83
N THR A 84 -29.33 0.87 7.00
CA THR A 84 -28.40 0.81 8.12
C THR A 84 -26.96 0.58 7.67
N TRP A 85 -26.03 0.98 8.53
CA TRP A 85 -24.60 0.89 8.29
C TRP A 85 -23.95 -0.24 9.07
N SER A 86 -22.80 -0.71 8.57
CA SER A 86 -21.96 -1.67 9.28
C SER A 86 -21.29 -1.01 10.48
N VAL A 87 -21.25 -1.71 11.61
CA VAL A 87 -20.45 -1.32 12.78
C VAL A 87 -19.58 -2.49 13.26
N MET A 88 -18.61 -2.22 14.14
CA MET A 88 -17.80 -3.24 14.82
C MET A 88 -17.06 -4.23 13.90
N SER A 89 -16.29 -3.80 12.90
CA SER A 89 -15.44 -4.65 12.02
C SER A 89 -16.04 -6.03 11.64
N SER A 90 -17.37 -6.09 11.50
CA SER A 90 -18.16 -7.32 11.38
C SER A 90 -18.70 -7.40 9.96
N TRP A 91 -17.76 -7.53 9.03
CA TRP A 91 -17.99 -7.50 7.60
C TRP A 91 -17.05 -8.43 6.84
N ALA A 92 -17.42 -8.75 5.61
CA ALA A 92 -16.63 -9.53 4.67
C ALA A 92 -16.68 -8.91 3.27
N LEU A 93 -15.58 -9.02 2.54
CA LEU A 93 -15.43 -8.52 1.17
C LEU A 93 -14.82 -9.62 0.28
N PRO A 94 -15.16 -9.66 -1.02
CA PRO A 94 -14.35 -10.39 -2.01
C PRO A 94 -12.90 -9.91 -2.01
N THR A 95 -11.95 -10.79 -2.32
CA THR A 95 -10.50 -10.50 -2.21
C THR A 95 -10.08 -9.22 -2.94
N ARG A 96 -10.58 -8.98 -4.15
CA ARG A 96 -10.23 -7.77 -4.93
C ARG A 96 -10.64 -6.50 -4.20
N SER A 97 -11.87 -6.45 -3.72
CA SER A 97 -12.48 -5.32 -3.03
C SER A 97 -11.82 -5.11 -1.66
N PHE A 98 -11.48 -6.20 -0.98
CA PHE A 98 -10.69 -6.16 0.25
C PHE A 98 -9.33 -5.48 0.02
N LEU A 99 -8.60 -5.86 -1.05
CA LEU A 99 -7.32 -5.21 -1.36
C LEU A 99 -7.51 -3.72 -1.66
N GLU A 100 -8.52 -3.35 -2.45
CA GLU A 100 -8.85 -1.94 -2.72
C GLU A 100 -9.16 -1.15 -1.45
N PHE A 101 -9.93 -1.75 -0.53
CA PHE A 101 -10.22 -1.15 0.77
C PHE A 101 -8.96 -1.00 1.62
N VAL A 102 -8.10 -2.02 1.70
CA VAL A 102 -6.84 -1.98 2.45
C VAL A 102 -5.92 -0.89 1.90
N MET A 103 -5.84 -0.74 0.56
CA MET A 103 -5.06 0.33 -0.07
C MET A 103 -5.54 1.71 0.35
N PHE A 104 -6.87 1.92 0.35
CA PHE A 104 -7.47 3.17 0.82
C PHE A 104 -7.26 3.38 2.33
N SER A 105 -7.50 2.35 3.14
CA SER A 105 -7.48 2.47 4.60
C SER A 105 -6.09 2.81 5.13
N ARG A 106 -5.01 2.27 4.54
CA ARG A 106 -3.65 2.63 4.96
C ARG A 106 -3.32 4.09 4.68
N MET A 107 -3.73 4.63 3.52
CA MET A 107 -3.48 6.04 3.18
C MET A 107 -4.28 6.95 4.09
N PHE A 108 -5.53 6.56 4.38
CA PHE A 108 -6.36 7.28 5.34
C PHE A 108 -5.78 7.26 6.75
N VAL A 109 -5.30 6.11 7.21
CA VAL A 109 -4.69 5.95 8.55
C VAL A 109 -3.39 6.75 8.65
N ASP A 110 -2.54 6.72 7.64
CA ASP A 110 -1.31 7.52 7.59
C ASP A 110 -1.62 9.02 7.69
N ALA A 111 -2.58 9.51 6.89
CA ALA A 111 -3.04 10.89 6.94
C ALA A 111 -3.67 11.28 8.27
N LEU A 112 -4.45 10.38 8.89
CA LEU A 112 -5.06 10.60 10.20
C LEU A 112 -4.02 10.66 11.32
N ASP A 113 -3.06 9.73 11.32
CA ASP A 113 -2.03 9.64 12.34
C ASP A 113 -1.08 10.84 12.28
N ALA A 114 -0.71 11.30 11.07
CA ALA A 114 0.12 12.49 10.89
C ALA A 114 -0.43 13.76 11.58
N GLN A 115 -1.75 13.83 11.81
CA GLN A 115 -2.39 14.97 12.47
C GLN A 115 -2.45 14.85 14.00
N MET A 116 -2.58 13.63 14.51
CA MET A 116 -2.92 13.38 15.91
C MET A 116 -1.80 12.73 16.71
N TYR A 117 -0.78 12.19 16.02
CA TYR A 117 0.28 11.38 16.63
C TYR A 117 1.06 12.14 17.69
N GLU A 118 1.56 13.34 17.39
CA GLU A 118 2.41 14.10 18.33
C GLU A 118 1.67 14.44 19.62
N GLU A 119 0.45 14.96 19.54
CA GLU A 119 -0.35 15.27 20.73
C GLU A 119 -0.68 14.01 21.53
N HIS A 120 -1.09 12.93 20.86
CA HIS A 120 -1.42 11.66 21.50
C HIS A 120 -0.20 11.02 22.17
N HIS A 121 0.95 11.04 21.50
CA HIS A 121 2.19 10.43 21.99
C HIS A 121 2.76 11.19 23.18
N LEU A 122 2.81 12.53 23.11
CA LEU A 122 3.42 13.37 24.14
C LEU A 122 2.55 13.49 25.40
N THR A 123 1.22 13.60 25.24
CA THR A 123 0.30 13.85 26.37
C THR A 123 -0.42 12.60 26.86
N GLY A 124 -0.50 11.56 26.02
CA GLY A 124 -1.35 10.39 26.23
C GLY A 124 -2.85 10.69 26.09
N HIS A 125 -3.23 11.88 25.62
CA HIS A 125 -4.61 12.28 25.39
C HIS A 125 -5.02 11.94 23.95
N CYS A 126 -6.20 11.33 23.78
CA CYS A 126 -6.74 11.00 22.47
C CYS A 126 -7.79 12.05 22.07
N PRO A 127 -7.61 12.80 20.96
CA PRO A 127 -8.59 13.79 20.52
C PRO A 127 -9.99 13.21 20.22
N LEU A 128 -10.07 11.90 19.98
CA LEU A 128 -11.30 11.16 19.67
C LEU A 128 -11.91 10.48 20.91
N SER A 129 -11.40 10.74 22.10
CA SER A 129 -11.84 10.11 23.34
C SER A 129 -11.86 11.10 24.51
N PHE A 130 -12.88 10.99 25.37
CA PHE A 130 -12.93 11.73 26.63
C PHE A 130 -11.96 11.20 27.69
N SER A 131 -11.37 10.03 27.47
CA SER A 131 -10.43 9.38 28.38
C SER A 131 -9.12 9.03 27.66
N LYS A 132 -8.07 8.76 28.45
CA LYS A 132 -6.84 8.16 27.91
C LYS A 132 -7.20 6.83 27.27
N ASP A 133 -6.91 6.71 25.98
CA ASP A 133 -7.28 5.55 25.16
C ASP A 133 -6.05 5.05 24.38
N LYS A 134 -5.79 3.75 24.48
CA LYS A 134 -4.73 3.07 23.71
C LYS A 134 -5.16 2.80 22.27
N HIS A 135 -6.45 2.88 21.98
CA HIS A 135 -7.06 2.54 20.70
C HIS A 135 -7.73 3.77 20.07
N CYS A 136 -7.05 4.91 20.13
CA CYS A 136 -7.60 6.24 19.80
C CYS A 136 -8.36 6.28 18.47
N TYR A 137 -7.83 5.62 17.43
CA TYR A 137 -8.42 5.65 16.10
C TYR A 137 -9.41 4.51 15.82
N SER A 138 -9.47 3.47 16.66
CA SER A 138 -10.17 2.22 16.31
C SER A 138 -11.65 2.42 15.99
N ARG A 139 -12.33 3.32 16.72
CA ARG A 139 -13.75 3.64 16.52
C ARG A 139 -14.01 4.38 15.20
N VAL A 140 -13.09 5.22 14.74
CA VAL A 140 -13.15 5.85 13.41
C VAL A 140 -12.97 4.77 12.33
N LEU A 141 -12.02 3.86 12.54
CA LEU A 141 -11.73 2.77 11.60
C LEU A 141 -12.86 1.73 11.49
N GLU A 142 -13.65 1.53 12.56
CA GLU A 142 -14.87 0.71 12.52
C GLU A 142 -15.86 1.20 11.44
N LEU A 143 -15.89 2.51 11.17
CA LEU A 143 -16.86 3.14 10.28
C LEU A 143 -16.30 3.43 8.87
N LEU A 144 -14.98 3.40 8.71
CA LEU A 144 -14.28 3.71 7.47
C LEU A 144 -14.74 2.88 6.27
N VAL A 145 -15.03 1.60 6.49
CA VAL A 145 -15.49 0.69 5.44
C VAL A 145 -16.81 1.14 4.81
N ASN A 146 -17.69 1.79 5.57
CA ASN A 146 -18.98 2.27 5.06
C ASN A 146 -18.78 3.40 4.05
N VAL A 147 -17.93 4.37 4.38
CA VAL A 147 -17.59 5.51 3.51
C VAL A 147 -16.97 4.97 2.21
N TRP A 148 -15.98 4.09 2.33
CA TRP A 148 -15.36 3.47 1.18
C TRP A 148 -16.36 2.69 0.33
N ALA A 149 -17.15 1.78 0.91
CA ALA A 149 -18.08 0.94 0.16
C ALA A 149 -19.18 1.75 -0.52
N TYR A 150 -19.69 2.79 0.15
CA TYR A 150 -20.70 3.68 -0.40
C TYR A 150 -20.16 4.44 -1.61
N HIS A 151 -19.03 5.13 -1.47
CA HIS A 151 -18.51 6.02 -2.51
C HIS A 151 -17.71 5.30 -3.61
N SER A 152 -17.22 4.10 -3.37
CA SER A 152 -16.59 3.23 -4.39
C SER A 152 -17.62 2.41 -5.19
N ALA A 153 -18.92 2.66 -4.99
CA ALA A 153 -19.99 2.00 -5.74
C ALA A 153 -20.05 0.47 -5.49
N ARG A 154 -19.79 0.01 -4.26
CA ARG A 154 -20.00 -1.41 -3.87
C ARG A 154 -21.43 -1.60 -3.39
N ARG A 155 -22.02 -2.76 -3.66
CA ARG A 155 -23.28 -3.13 -3.01
C ARG A 155 -23.03 -3.32 -1.52
N MET A 156 -24.01 -2.99 -0.69
CA MET A 156 -23.92 -3.18 0.74
C MET A 156 -25.04 -4.14 1.12
N VAL A 157 -24.70 -5.25 1.75
CA VAL A 157 -25.62 -6.36 1.99
C VAL A 157 -25.58 -6.71 3.46
N PHE A 158 -26.68 -6.46 4.15
CA PHE A 158 -26.87 -6.98 5.49
C PHE A 158 -27.08 -8.50 5.43
N VAL A 159 -26.40 -9.23 6.31
CA VAL A 159 -26.54 -10.66 6.51
C VAL A 159 -27.08 -10.90 7.91
N ASN A 160 -28.25 -11.52 8.01
CA ASN A 160 -28.80 -11.92 9.29
C ASN A 160 -27.87 -12.98 9.93
N PRO A 161 -27.30 -12.73 11.12
CA PRO A 161 -26.25 -13.57 11.68
C PRO A 161 -26.74 -14.97 12.08
N GLU A 162 -28.05 -15.16 12.30
CA GLU A 162 -28.62 -16.43 12.71
C GLU A 162 -29.07 -17.28 11.52
N THR A 163 -29.76 -16.65 10.55
CA THR A 163 -30.43 -17.34 9.45
C THR A 163 -29.66 -17.31 8.12
N GLY A 164 -28.75 -16.36 7.93
CA GLY A 164 -28.07 -16.13 6.66
C GLY A 164 -28.92 -15.40 5.61
N LEU A 165 -30.13 -14.94 5.96
CA LEU A 165 -30.94 -14.11 5.07
C LEU A 165 -30.21 -12.82 4.75
N MET A 166 -30.23 -12.43 3.48
CA MET A 166 -29.48 -11.28 2.99
C MET A 166 -30.40 -10.20 2.43
N GLN A 167 -30.10 -8.95 2.76
CA GLN A 167 -30.86 -7.79 2.33
C GLN A 167 -29.91 -6.67 1.88
N GLU A 168 -30.08 -6.19 0.66
CA GLU A 168 -29.34 -5.01 0.17
C GLU A 168 -29.74 -3.77 0.98
N GLN A 169 -28.73 -3.01 1.39
CA GLN A 169 -28.80 -1.73 2.08
C GLN A 169 -28.24 -0.64 1.16
N HIS A 170 -28.77 0.58 1.28
CA HIS A 170 -28.45 1.73 0.46
C HIS A 170 -28.47 1.38 -1.02
N ASN A 171 -29.67 1.09 -1.55
CA ASN A 171 -29.84 0.50 -2.89
C ASN A 171 -28.93 1.14 -3.94
N PHE A 172 -28.15 0.30 -4.63
CA PHE A 172 -27.14 0.75 -5.60
C PHE A 172 -27.67 1.73 -6.65
N LYS A 173 -28.90 1.54 -7.13
CA LYS A 173 -29.47 2.40 -8.18
C LYS A 173 -29.75 3.82 -7.69
N ASN A 174 -30.11 3.96 -6.42
CA ASN A 174 -30.48 5.25 -5.81
C ASN A 174 -29.25 6.12 -5.51
N ARG A 175 -28.06 5.52 -5.42
CA ARG A 175 -26.79 6.22 -5.11
C ARG A 175 -26.16 6.94 -6.30
N ARG A 176 -26.68 6.76 -7.52
CA ARG A 176 -26.11 7.36 -8.73
C ARG A 176 -26.07 8.89 -8.61
N GLY A 177 -24.91 9.47 -8.89
CA GLY A 177 -24.67 10.91 -8.78
C GLY A 177 -24.31 11.42 -7.38
N GLN A 178 -24.43 10.58 -6.34
CA GLN A 178 -24.09 10.94 -4.95
C GLN A 178 -22.74 10.36 -4.51
N MET A 179 -22.26 9.33 -5.20
CA MET A 179 -21.00 8.64 -4.91
C MET A 179 -19.79 9.43 -5.42
N ARG A 180 -18.67 9.38 -4.68
CA ARG A 180 -17.40 10.01 -5.08
C ARG A 180 -16.49 9.02 -5.81
N ILE A 181 -17.01 8.34 -6.83
CA ILE A 181 -16.36 7.17 -7.49
C ILE A 181 -14.93 7.49 -7.94
N ASN A 182 -14.69 8.71 -8.46
CA ASN A 182 -13.37 9.11 -8.96
C ASN A 182 -12.30 9.09 -7.86
N TRP A 183 -12.67 9.41 -6.62
CA TRP A 183 -11.75 9.44 -5.48
C TRP A 183 -11.39 8.03 -5.04
N PHE A 184 -12.36 7.12 -5.10
CA PHE A 184 -12.23 5.73 -4.66
C PHE A 184 -11.99 4.75 -5.82
N SER A 185 -11.61 5.24 -6.99
CA SER A 185 -11.33 4.38 -8.14
C SER A 185 -10.01 3.63 -7.91
N TYR A 186 -9.94 2.37 -8.37
CA TYR A 186 -8.72 1.57 -8.25
C TYR A 186 -7.49 2.31 -8.78
N ASN A 187 -7.61 2.95 -9.94
CA ASN A 187 -6.49 3.66 -10.56
C ASN A 187 -6.04 4.86 -9.73
N THR A 188 -6.98 5.64 -9.18
CA THR A 188 -6.68 6.77 -8.29
C THR A 188 -5.95 6.28 -7.04
N LEU A 189 -6.53 5.28 -6.36
CA LEU A 189 -5.95 4.74 -5.12
C LEU A 189 -4.60 4.09 -5.37
N LYS A 190 -4.43 3.40 -6.50
CA LYS A 190 -3.17 2.73 -6.85
C LYS A 190 -2.07 3.74 -7.15
N ASN A 191 -2.36 4.80 -7.90
CA ASN A 191 -1.37 5.83 -8.18
C ASN A 191 -0.93 6.54 -6.89
N MET A 192 -1.88 6.93 -6.03
CA MET A 192 -1.56 7.57 -4.75
C MET A 192 -0.73 6.65 -3.83
N ASP A 193 -1.05 5.36 -3.79
CA ASP A 193 -0.25 4.35 -3.10
C ASP A 193 1.19 4.30 -3.63
N GLU A 194 1.36 4.26 -4.95
CA GLU A 194 2.68 4.23 -5.58
C GLU A 194 3.47 5.52 -5.34
N ASP A 195 2.82 6.68 -5.38
CA ASP A 195 3.44 7.97 -5.10
C ASP A 195 3.91 8.07 -3.64
N LEU A 196 3.09 7.64 -2.68
CA LEU A 196 3.47 7.59 -1.25
C LEU A 196 4.62 6.61 -1.01
N ALA A 197 4.65 5.48 -1.71
CA ALA A 197 5.74 4.53 -1.62
C ALA A 197 7.04 5.10 -2.19
N GLU A 198 6.99 5.85 -3.30
CA GLU A 198 8.17 6.53 -3.84
C GLU A 198 8.67 7.66 -2.93
N LEU A 199 7.75 8.48 -2.39
CA LEU A 199 8.10 9.46 -1.36
C LEU A 199 8.77 8.77 -0.17
N SER A 200 8.30 7.55 0.15
CA SER A 200 8.80 6.80 1.28
C SER A 200 10.29 6.45 1.22
N ASP A 201 10.74 6.11 0.03
CA ASP A 201 12.15 5.79 -0.21
C ASP A 201 13.05 7.02 -0.32
N SER A 202 12.47 8.22 -0.51
CA SER A 202 13.20 9.43 -0.88
C SER A 202 13.45 10.42 0.28
N GLU A 203 12.75 10.28 1.40
CA GLU A 203 12.66 11.33 2.44
C GLU A 203 13.37 11.07 3.79
N ASP A 204 13.41 12.16 4.57
CA ASP A 204 14.13 12.46 5.81
C ASP A 204 13.86 11.45 6.96
N PRO A 205 14.90 10.90 7.61
CA PRO A 205 14.77 9.96 8.74
C PRO A 205 14.03 10.52 9.98
N ASN A 206 13.71 11.83 10.03
CA ASN A 206 12.98 12.44 11.13
C ASN A 206 11.47 12.56 10.92
N ARG A 207 10.93 12.23 9.74
CA ARG A 207 9.49 12.33 9.47
C ARG A 207 8.77 11.07 9.98
N HIS A 208 7.80 11.25 10.88
CA HIS A 208 6.91 10.16 11.30
C HIS A 208 5.90 9.86 10.19
N TRP A 209 5.83 8.60 9.81
CA TRP A 209 4.83 8.05 8.89
C TRP A 209 4.54 6.60 9.25
N LEU A 210 3.43 6.08 8.76
CA LEU A 210 3.08 4.66 8.92
C LEU A 210 3.35 3.86 7.63
N TRP A 211 3.91 4.51 6.61
CA TRP A 211 4.13 3.91 5.31
C TRP A 211 5.37 3.00 5.28
N PRO A 212 5.25 1.75 4.80
CA PRO A 212 6.40 0.85 4.73
C PRO A 212 7.32 1.22 3.56
N SER A 213 8.62 0.98 3.74
CA SER A 213 9.61 1.08 2.65
C SER A 213 9.27 0.11 1.51
N THR A 214 9.62 0.44 0.26
CA THR A 214 9.12 -0.20 -0.98
C THR A 214 9.37 -1.71 -1.16
N GLY A 215 9.87 -2.43 -0.15
CA GLY A 215 9.93 -3.90 -0.13
C GLY A 215 8.59 -4.59 0.15
N GLU A 216 7.63 -3.90 0.77
CA GLU A 216 6.34 -4.50 1.18
C GLU A 216 5.17 -4.13 0.25
N ILE A 217 5.34 -3.09 -0.59
CA ILE A 217 4.33 -2.62 -1.53
C ILE A 217 4.83 -2.88 -2.95
N PHE A 218 4.00 -3.56 -3.76
CA PHE A 218 4.31 -3.71 -5.19
C PHE A 218 4.23 -2.33 -5.88
N TRP A 219 5.41 -1.80 -6.26
CA TRP A 219 5.55 -0.55 -7.00
C TRP A 219 6.12 -0.81 -8.40
N GLN A 220 5.32 -0.51 -9.44
CA GLN A 220 5.75 -0.73 -10.83
C GLN A 220 6.98 0.11 -11.19
N GLY A 221 7.10 1.33 -10.63
CA GLY A 221 8.26 2.20 -10.85
C GLY A 221 9.58 1.61 -10.34
N LEU A 222 9.56 0.83 -9.24
CA LEU A 222 10.75 0.13 -8.74
C LEU A 222 11.25 -0.90 -9.74
N TYR A 223 10.31 -1.72 -10.24
CA TYR A 223 10.59 -2.76 -11.21
C TYR A 223 11.17 -2.16 -12.50
N GLU A 224 10.62 -1.04 -12.97
CA GLU A 224 11.12 -0.32 -14.14
C GLU A 224 12.49 0.32 -13.90
N ARG A 225 12.72 0.92 -12.72
CA ARG A 225 14.01 1.46 -12.30
C ARG A 225 15.07 0.36 -12.25
N GLU A 226 14.77 -0.78 -11.64
CA GLU A 226 15.67 -1.94 -11.57
C GLU A 226 15.95 -2.51 -12.97
N ARG A 227 14.92 -2.64 -13.81
CA ARG A 227 15.04 -3.09 -15.20
C ARG A 227 15.94 -2.16 -16.02
N SER A 228 15.78 -0.85 -15.85
CA SER A 228 16.62 0.18 -16.50
C SER A 228 18.08 0.10 -16.05
N LEU A 229 18.32 -0.07 -14.75
CA LEU A 229 19.67 -0.27 -14.20
C LEU A 229 20.33 -1.54 -14.77
N ARG A 230 19.62 -2.67 -14.77
CA ARG A 230 20.10 -3.92 -15.40
C ARG A 230 20.39 -3.73 -16.90
N HIS A 231 19.59 -2.94 -17.62
CA HIS A 231 19.85 -2.62 -19.02
C HIS A 231 21.11 -1.76 -19.19
N LYS A 232 21.28 -0.70 -18.39
CA LYS A 232 22.48 0.15 -18.38
C LYS A 232 23.74 -0.64 -18.05
N GLU A 233 23.69 -1.58 -17.11
CA GLU A 233 24.80 -2.47 -16.81
C GLU A 233 25.15 -3.40 -17.98
N LYS A 234 24.14 -3.99 -18.64
CA LYS A 234 24.36 -4.82 -19.83
C LYS A 234 25.06 -4.04 -20.93
N GLU A 235 24.63 -2.81 -21.20
CA GLU A 235 25.26 -1.94 -22.18
C GLU A 235 26.70 -1.57 -21.79
N LYS A 236 26.95 -1.23 -20.52
CA LYS A 236 28.32 -1.00 -20.01
C LYS A 236 29.21 -2.25 -20.18
N ARG A 237 28.69 -3.46 -19.92
CA ARG A 237 29.42 -4.72 -20.12
C ARG A 237 29.74 -4.96 -21.60
N LYS A 238 28.80 -4.69 -22.51
CA LYS A 238 29.01 -4.77 -23.96
C LYS A 238 30.09 -3.79 -24.42
N GLN A 239 30.03 -2.53 -23.98
CA GLN A 239 31.04 -1.52 -24.29
C GLN A 239 32.43 -1.95 -23.82
N LYS A 240 32.58 -2.41 -22.56
CA LYS A 240 33.85 -2.93 -22.03
C LYS A 240 34.38 -4.12 -22.84
N SER A 241 33.50 -5.01 -23.30
CA SER A 241 33.87 -6.15 -24.14
C SER A 241 34.38 -5.71 -25.53
N LEU A 242 33.67 -4.78 -26.18
CA LEU A 242 34.07 -4.18 -27.46
C LEU A 242 35.40 -3.44 -27.34
N GLU A 243 35.59 -2.65 -26.29
CA GLU A 243 36.87 -1.99 -26.00
C GLU A 243 38.00 -2.99 -25.81
N LYS A 244 37.77 -4.08 -25.05
CA LYS A 244 38.77 -5.15 -24.86
C LYS A 244 39.14 -5.79 -26.19
N LEU A 245 38.17 -6.09 -27.06
CA LEU A 245 38.41 -6.66 -28.38
C LEU A 245 39.21 -5.71 -29.27
N ASN A 246 38.85 -4.42 -29.28
CA ASN A 246 39.56 -3.40 -30.03
C ASN A 246 41.00 -3.20 -29.53
N ARG A 247 41.23 -3.28 -28.21
CA ARG A 247 42.60 -3.29 -27.64
C ARG A 247 43.40 -4.50 -28.11
N MET A 248 42.80 -5.69 -28.17
CA MET A 248 43.47 -6.89 -28.68
C MET A 248 43.78 -6.78 -30.19
N ARG A 249 42.88 -6.21 -30.99
CA ARG A 249 43.12 -5.97 -32.43
C ARG A 249 44.22 -4.94 -32.70
N LYS A 250 44.30 -3.89 -31.87
CA LYS A 250 45.33 -2.84 -31.97
C LYS A 250 46.67 -3.22 -31.34
N ARG A 251 46.75 -4.33 -30.58
CA ARG A 251 48.02 -4.83 -30.06
C ARG A 251 48.90 -5.26 -31.22
N HIS A 252 50.11 -4.70 -31.27
CA HIS A 252 51.14 -5.12 -32.21
C HIS A 252 51.47 -6.60 -31.95
N ARG A 253 51.40 -7.45 -32.98
CA ARG A 253 51.82 -8.86 -32.86
C ARG A 253 53.32 -8.87 -32.60
N GLN A 254 53.74 -9.34 -31.43
CA GLN A 254 55.15 -9.62 -31.17
C GLN A 254 55.64 -10.59 -32.26
N GLN A 255 56.68 -10.20 -33.00
CA GLN A 255 57.37 -11.13 -33.89
C GLN A 255 57.99 -12.22 -33.04
N VAL A 256 57.77 -13.46 -33.45
CA VAL A 256 58.33 -14.64 -32.78
C VAL A 256 59.85 -14.50 -32.79
N ILE A 257 60.49 -14.45 -31.62
CA ILE A 257 61.95 -14.48 -31.50
C ILE A 257 62.41 -15.78 -32.18
N GLY A 258 63.25 -15.63 -33.21
CA GLY A 258 63.68 -16.74 -34.06
C GLY A 258 64.24 -17.92 -33.27
N LYS A 259 64.07 -19.14 -33.82
CA LYS A 259 64.57 -20.38 -33.20
C LYS A 259 66.06 -20.25 -32.89
N TYR A 260 66.43 -20.43 -31.62
CA TYR A 260 67.81 -20.53 -31.18
C TYR A 260 68.50 -21.69 -31.91
N VAL A 261 69.47 -21.37 -32.78
CA VAL A 261 70.35 -22.35 -33.41
C VAL A 261 71.57 -22.50 -32.51
N LYS A 262 71.72 -23.69 -31.92
CA LYS A 262 72.87 -24.01 -31.05
C LYS A 262 74.14 -24.07 -31.92
N PRO A 263 75.22 -23.33 -31.62
CA PRO A 263 76.48 -23.46 -32.33
C PRO A 263 77.05 -24.88 -32.20
N PRO A 264 77.77 -25.41 -33.21
CA PRO A 264 78.45 -26.69 -33.10
C PRO A 264 79.52 -26.63 -31.99
N PRO A 265 79.74 -27.71 -31.22
CA PRO A 265 80.77 -27.74 -30.19
C PRO A 265 82.16 -27.76 -30.84
N ASP A 266 83.00 -26.78 -30.48
CA ASP A 266 84.41 -26.73 -30.85
C ASP A 266 85.17 -27.87 -30.17
N MET A 267 86.04 -28.52 -30.95
CA MET A 267 86.93 -29.58 -30.48
C MET A 267 88.10 -28.99 -29.67
N GLU A 268 88.37 -29.66 -28.55
CA GLU A 268 89.46 -29.59 -27.58
C GLU A 268 90.68 -28.70 -27.90
N GLU A 269 91.09 -27.91 -26.91
CA GLU A 269 92.45 -27.94 -26.32
C GLU A 269 92.53 -26.93 -25.15
N SER A 270 92.70 -27.40 -23.91
CA SER A 270 94.00 -27.45 -23.23
C SER A 270 94.62 -26.06 -22.99
N SER A 271 94.53 -25.53 -21.76
CA SER A 271 95.71 -25.18 -20.94
C SER A 271 95.37 -24.24 -19.78
N ASN A 272 95.91 -24.60 -18.62
CA ASN A 272 95.84 -23.90 -17.35
C ASN A 272 96.53 -22.52 -17.39
N SER A 273 95.97 -21.54 -16.67
CA SER A 273 96.79 -20.69 -15.80
C SER A 273 95.97 -20.08 -14.67
N SER A 274 96.22 -20.59 -13.47
CA SER A 274 95.99 -19.95 -12.18
C SER A 274 96.67 -18.58 -12.10
N LEU A 275 95.96 -17.55 -11.63
CA LEU A 275 96.57 -16.43 -10.89
C LEU A 275 95.58 -15.94 -9.81
N LEU A 276 96.17 -15.72 -8.63
CA LEU A 276 95.59 -15.68 -7.28
C LEU A 276 94.94 -14.34 -6.90
N ALA A 277 94.20 -14.40 -5.79
CA ALA A 277 93.62 -13.31 -5.02
C ALA A 277 94.64 -12.44 -4.26
N VAL A 278 94.15 -11.25 -3.87
CA VAL A 278 94.65 -10.25 -2.88
C VAL A 278 95.85 -9.41 -3.31
#